data_AF-A0A517MTQ7-F1
#
_entry.id   AF-A0A517MTQ7-F1
#
_cell.length_a   1.000
_cell.length_b   1.000
_cell.length_c   1.000
_cell.angle_alpha   90.00
_cell.angle_beta   90.00
_cell.angle_gamma   90.00
#
_symmetry.space_group_name_H-M   'P 1'
#
loop_
_entity.id
_entity.type
_entity.pdbx_description
1 polymer ?
#
loop_
_entity_poly.entity_id
_entity_poly.type
_entity_poly.pdbx_seq_one_letter_code
_entity_poly.pdbx_strand_id
1 'polypeptide(L)' 'MAWENRGNNNRYYYRGRRVDGRTVKEYLGSGEAAERAAAEDEQRRQ' A
#
# COMPACT_ATOMS: atom_id res chain seq x y z
N MET A 1 1.17 7.52 -3.96
CA MET A 1 2.52 7.02 -3.63
C MET A 1 2.38 6.15 -2.41
N ALA A 2 2.64 4.86 -2.56
CA ALA A 2 2.21 3.82 -1.63
C ALA A 2 3.38 3.00 -1.08
N TRP A 3 4.62 3.31 -1.45
CA TRP A 3 5.80 2.57 -0.99
C TRP A 3 6.64 3.44 -0.04
N GLU A 4 6.86 2.97 1.18
CA GLU A 4 7.79 3.54 2.18
C GLU A 4 9.02 2.65 2.26
N ASN A 5 10.22 3.21 2.09
CA ASN A 5 11.47 2.46 2.24
C ASN A 5 12.06 2.79 3.61
N ARG A 6 12.06 1.82 4.54
CA ARG A 6 12.85 1.93 5.77
C ARG A 6 14.12 1.11 5.56
N GLY A 7 15.27 1.76 5.76
CA GLY A 7 16.59 1.30 5.32
C GLY A 7 16.93 -0.18 5.53
N ASN A 8 17.91 -0.65 4.74
CA ASN A 8 18.26 -2.07 4.54
C ASN A 8 17.18 -2.88 3.79
N ASN A 9 16.79 -2.40 2.62
CA ASN A 9 16.03 -3.16 1.61
C ASN A 9 14.58 -3.51 1.97
N ASN A 10 14.05 -3.00 3.09
CA ASN A 10 12.67 -3.23 3.51
C ASN A 10 11.75 -2.15 2.92
N ARG A 11 11.11 -2.51 1.81
CA ARG A 11 10.05 -1.71 1.19
C ARG A 11 8.70 -2.12 1.79
N TYR A 12 8.05 -1.18 2.45
CA TYR A 12 6.71 -1.32 2.99
C TYR A 12 5.71 -0.70 2.03
N TYR A 13 4.58 -1.37 1.81
CA TYR A 13 3.47 -0.81 1.07
C TYR A 13 2.36 -0.38 2.01
N TYR A 14 1.88 0.83 1.79
CA TYR A 14 0.71 1.40 2.43
C TYR A 14 -0.27 1.86 1.36
N ARG A 15 -1.55 1.48 1.48
CA ARG A 15 -2.59 2.01 0.59
C ARG A 15 -3.46 3.02 1.32
N GLY A 16 -3.89 4.05 0.61
CA GLY A 16 -4.86 5.00 1.10
C GLY A 16 -6.26 4.46 0.87
N ARG A 17 -6.96 4.02 1.91
CA ARG A 17 -8.36 3.60 1.80
C ARG A 17 -9.25 4.72 2.30
N ARG A 18 -10.29 5.07 1.55
CA ARG A 18 -11.32 5.99 2.03
C ARG A 18 -12.35 5.19 2.83
N VAL A 19 -12.42 5.43 4.12
CA VAL A 19 -13.37 4.80 5.05
C VAL A 19 -14.14 5.92 5.72
N ASP A 20 -15.46 5.90 5.59
CA ASP A 20 -16.36 6.87 6.24
C ASP A 20 -15.99 8.35 5.95
N GLY A 21 -15.72 8.66 4.67
CA GLY A 21 -15.32 10.00 4.23
C GLY A 21 -13.88 10.41 4.58
N ARG A 22 -13.15 9.62 5.36
CA ARG A 22 -11.76 9.88 5.76
C ARG A 22 -10.79 8.97 5.00
N THR A 23 -9.64 9.51 4.59
CA THR A 23 -8.58 8.72 3.97
C THR A 23 -7.68 8.16 5.07
N VAL A 24 -7.72 6.84 5.30
CA VAL A 24 -6.83 6.12 6.22
C VAL A 24 -5.69 5.46 5.45
N LYS A 25 -4.50 5.44 6.03
CA LYS A 25 -3.36 4.67 5.51
C LYS A 25 -3.41 3.26 6.10
N GLU A 26 -3.64 2.27 5.25
CA GLU A 26 -3.59 0.85 5.63
C GLU A 26 -2.19 0.31 5.29
N TYR A 27 -1.48 -0.14 6.32
CA TYR A 27 -0.15 -0.73 6.19
C TYR A 27 -0.29 -2.21 5.83
N LEU A 28 0.22 -2.59 4.65
CA LEU A 28 0.08 -3.94 4.09
C LEU A 28 1.35 -4.78 4.24
N GLY A 29 2.37 -4.24 4.91
CA GLY A 29 3.64 -4.93 5.15
C GLY A 29 4.63 -4.78 4.00
N SER A 30 5.57 -5.71 3.89
CA SER A 30 6.67 -5.71 2.92
C SER A 30 6.70 -6.99 2.08
N GLY A 31 7.35 -6.97 0.91
CA GLY A 31 7.54 -8.15 0.06
C GLY A 31 6.32 -8.51 -0.81
N GLU A 32 6.05 -9.80 -1.02
CA GLU A 32 5.02 -10.28 -1.96
C GLU A 32 3.60 -9.79 -1.61
N ALA A 33 3.29 -9.65 -0.32
CA ALA A 33 2.00 -9.11 0.13
C ALA A 33 1.80 -7.65 -0.33
N ALA A 34 2.89 -6.88 -0.33
CA ALA A 34 2.91 -5.49 -0.77
C ALA A 34 2.77 -5.37 -2.30
N GLU A 35 3.39 -6.27 -3.06
CA GLU A 35 3.26 -6.30 -4.54
C GLU A 35 1.85 -6.69 -4.98
N ARG A 36 1.24 -7.70 -4.34
CA ARG A 36 -0.16 -8.06 -4.60
C ARG A 36 -1.11 -6.91 -4.30
N ALA A 37 -0.93 -6.24 -3.16
CA ALA A 37 -1.80 -5.13 -2.81
C ALA A 37 -1.61 -3.92 -3.75
N ALA A 38 -0.39 -3.70 -4.26
CA ALA A 38 -0.14 -2.69 -5.29
C ALA A 38 -0.87 -2.99 -6.59
N ALA A 39 -0.84 -4.25 -7.04
CA ALA A 39 -1.57 -4.69 -8.24
C ALA A 39 -3.09 -4.57 -8.05
N GLU A 40 -3.62 -4.94 -6.88
CA GLU A 40 -5.04 -4.79 -6.57
C GLU A 40 -5.48 -3.31 -6.52
N ASP A 41 -4.67 -2.42 -5.98
CA ASP A 41 -4.97 -0.98 -5.93
C ASP A 41 -4.98 -0.37 -7.34
N GLU A 42 -4.06 -0.80 -8.21
CA GLU A 42 -4.01 -0.39 -9.61
C GLU A 42 -5.25 -0.85 -10.39
N GLN A 43 -5.70 -2.09 -10.17
CA GLN A 43 -6.92 -2.60 -10.79
C GLN A 43 -8.19 -1.87 -10.33
N ARG A 44 -8.25 -1.45 -9.06
CA ARG A 44 -9.42 -0.72 -8.53
C ARG A 44 -9.50 0.74 -8.96
N ARG A 45 -8.42 1.30 -9.52
CA ARG A 45 -8.38 2.69 -10.02
C ARG A 45 -8.76 2.84 -11.50
N GLN A 46 -8.82 1.75 -12.26
CA GLN A 46 -9.39 1.74 -13.61
C GLN A 46 -10.91 1.57 -13.56
#